data_AF-A0A4Z0H5E4-F1
#
_entry.id   AF-A0A4Z0H5E4-F1
#
_cell.length_a   1.000
_cell.length_b   1.000
_cell.length_c   1.000
_cell.angle_alpha   90.00
_cell.angle_beta   90.00
_cell.angle_gamma   90.00
#
_symmetry.space_group_name_H-M   'P 1'
#
loop_
_entity.id
_entity.type
_entity.pdbx_description
1 polymer ?
#
loop_
_entity_poly.entity_id
_entity_poly.type
_entity_poly.pdbx_seq_one_letter_code
_entity_poly.pdbx_strand_id
1 'polypeptide(L)'
;MTTDDTVTTDPKGARRVRLSAGDAELTVLPDNGCRIGSLRVGGTELLRQGASFGSFPMVPWCGRVALGMFRNGAERHQLPINHPPHAIHGTGRDTAWRIAQAEADTASFTYDLAEPWPYPGRVTQVFELTPDALTLSMGVETVGDSFPAQAGWHPWFLRNLGRGGSDVRIDFSADWQEERGEDHLPTGRRIDPLPGPWDDCFGMPDGVDVTLTWPGELELKITSRSEWVVVYDMQPEAVCVEPQSGPPNGLNTLPRLVTPIDPLEISTTWHWRTLD
;
A
#
# COMPACT_ATOMS: atom_id res chain seq x y z
N MET A 1 33.50 -12.49 5.05
CA MET A 1 33.56 -11.32 4.15
C MET A 1 32.16 -11.15 3.60
N THR A 2 31.30 -10.47 4.34
CA THR A 2 29.99 -10.04 3.84
C THR A 2 30.22 -8.72 3.14
N THR A 3 30.29 -8.72 1.82
CA THR A 3 29.98 -7.50 1.08
C THR A 3 28.52 -7.20 1.38
N ASP A 4 28.27 -6.02 1.91
CA ASP A 4 26.94 -5.54 2.26
C ASP A 4 26.17 -5.24 0.95
N ASP A 5 25.71 -6.31 0.29
CA ASP A 5 24.97 -6.29 -0.99
C ASP A 5 23.51 -5.83 -0.80
N THR A 6 23.17 -5.34 0.39
CA THR A 6 21.85 -4.84 0.77
C THR A 6 21.41 -3.68 -0.11
N VAL A 7 22.34 -2.77 -0.48
CA VAL A 7 22.05 -1.65 -1.39
C VAL A 7 22.81 -1.84 -2.69
N THR A 8 22.08 -1.94 -3.79
CA THR A 8 22.64 -2.11 -5.14
C THR A 8 22.09 -1.06 -6.10
N THR A 9 22.72 -0.94 -7.26
CA THR A 9 22.21 -0.12 -8.38
C THR A 9 21.98 -1.01 -9.58
N ASP A 10 20.89 -0.78 -10.30
CA ASP A 10 20.62 -1.48 -11.55
C ASP A 10 21.47 -0.92 -12.72
N PRO A 11 21.46 -1.56 -13.91
CA PRO A 11 22.24 -1.10 -15.05
C PRO A 11 21.92 0.33 -15.53
N LYS A 12 20.78 0.90 -15.13
CA LYS A 12 20.38 2.27 -15.42
C LYS A 12 20.74 3.24 -14.28
N GLY A 13 21.40 2.75 -13.22
CA GLY A 13 21.82 3.53 -12.06
C GLY A 13 20.75 3.69 -10.98
N ALA A 14 19.58 3.06 -11.11
CA ALA A 14 18.52 3.17 -10.10
C ALA A 14 18.84 2.29 -8.88
N ARG A 15 18.71 2.86 -7.69
CA ARG A 15 18.99 2.19 -6.42
C ARG A 15 17.94 1.12 -6.12
N ARG A 16 18.38 0.04 -5.49
CA ARG A 16 17.56 -1.07 -5.00
C ARG A 16 18.05 -1.47 -3.62
N VAL A 17 17.13 -1.77 -2.72
CA VAL A 17 17.44 -2.36 -1.41
C VAL A 17 16.90 -3.77 -1.38
N ARG A 18 17.76 -4.75 -1.09
CA ARG A 18 17.39 -6.16 -0.99
C ARG A 18 17.40 -6.58 0.47
N LEU A 19 16.29 -7.16 0.94
CA LEU A 19 16.21 -7.85 2.23
C LEU A 19 16.07 -9.35 1.97
N SER A 20 16.57 -10.16 2.90
CA SER A 20 16.47 -11.62 2.87
C SER A 20 16.33 -12.18 4.28
N ALA A 21 15.39 -13.12 4.45
CA ALA A 21 15.23 -13.88 5.68
C ALA A 21 14.77 -15.31 5.31
N GLY A 22 15.57 -16.33 5.65
CA GLY A 22 15.28 -17.70 5.21
C GLY A 22 15.24 -17.83 3.69
N ASP A 23 14.12 -18.27 3.14
CA ASP A 23 13.86 -18.37 1.69
C ASP A 23 13.04 -17.19 1.13
N ALA A 24 12.79 -16.18 1.95
CA ALA A 24 12.11 -14.95 1.56
C ALA A 24 13.11 -13.89 1.08
N GLU A 25 12.81 -13.25 -0.05
CA GLU A 25 13.57 -12.14 -0.60
C GLU A 25 12.64 -10.96 -0.94
N LEU A 26 12.99 -9.77 -0.47
CA LEU A 26 12.29 -8.52 -0.78
C LEU A 26 13.22 -7.60 -1.58
N THR A 27 12.72 -6.96 -2.63
CA THR A 27 13.42 -5.84 -3.27
C THR A 27 12.58 -4.57 -3.23
N VAL A 28 13.09 -3.54 -2.56
CA VAL A 28 12.50 -2.20 -2.51
C VAL A 28 13.20 -1.29 -3.53
N LEU A 29 12.45 -0.41 -4.18
CA LEU A 29 12.93 0.52 -5.21
C LEU A 29 12.80 1.98 -4.73
N PRO A 30 13.80 2.55 -4.02
CA PRO A 30 13.70 3.88 -3.43
C PRO A 30 13.47 5.00 -4.45
N ASP A 31 14.07 4.87 -5.64
CA ASP A 31 13.95 5.87 -6.72
C ASP A 31 12.62 5.75 -7.49
N ASN A 32 11.81 4.72 -7.22
CA ASN A 32 10.51 4.50 -7.83
C ASN A 32 9.41 4.46 -6.76
N GLY A 33 9.29 5.52 -5.96
CA GLY A 33 8.23 5.64 -4.96
C GLY A 33 8.41 4.78 -3.73
N CYS A 34 9.61 4.23 -3.49
CA CYS A 34 9.86 3.27 -2.41
C CYS A 34 8.90 2.07 -2.43
N ARG A 35 8.51 1.66 -3.63
CA ARG A 35 7.65 0.48 -3.82
C ARG A 35 8.42 -0.81 -3.61
N ILE A 36 7.71 -1.86 -3.23
CA ILE A 36 8.20 -3.23 -3.36
C ILE A 36 8.18 -3.59 -4.84
N GLY A 37 9.34 -3.81 -5.45
CA GLY A 37 9.47 -4.25 -6.84
C GLY A 37 9.48 -5.77 -7.02
N SER A 38 9.72 -6.52 -5.93
CA SER A 38 9.75 -7.98 -5.91
C SER A 38 9.55 -8.47 -4.48
N LEU A 39 8.72 -9.49 -4.30
CA LEU A 39 8.62 -10.30 -3.09
C LEU A 39 8.61 -11.76 -3.50
N ARG A 40 9.65 -12.50 -3.13
CA ARG A 40 9.81 -13.92 -3.44
C ARG A 40 9.80 -14.76 -2.20
N VAL A 41 9.12 -15.91 -2.27
CA VAL A 41 9.10 -16.95 -1.22
C VAL A 41 9.45 -18.27 -1.87
N GLY A 42 10.49 -18.95 -1.40
CA GLY A 42 10.96 -20.21 -2.00
C GLY A 42 11.28 -20.07 -3.50
N GLY A 43 11.73 -18.89 -3.93
CA GLY A 43 11.99 -18.56 -5.33
C GLY A 43 10.75 -18.23 -6.18
N THR A 44 9.54 -18.27 -5.62
CA THR A 44 8.28 -17.92 -6.30
C THR A 44 8.00 -16.43 -6.13
N GLU A 45 7.87 -15.69 -7.23
CA GLU A 45 7.46 -14.27 -7.18
C GLU A 45 5.97 -14.17 -6.85
N LEU A 46 5.62 -13.28 -5.93
CA LEU A 46 4.23 -13.04 -5.51
C LEU A 46 3.63 -11.79 -6.15
N LEU A 47 4.47 -10.83 -6.56
CA LEU A 47 4.01 -9.54 -7.07
C LEU A 47 4.18 -9.44 -8.60
N ARG A 48 3.20 -8.85 -9.26
CA ARG A 48 3.34 -8.41 -10.64
C ARG A 48 4.44 -7.35 -10.69
N GLN A 49 5.47 -7.60 -11.48
CA GLN A 49 6.61 -6.70 -11.61
C GLN A 49 6.42 -5.69 -12.76
N GLY A 50 7.07 -4.53 -12.65
CA GLY A 50 7.09 -3.52 -13.71
C GLY A 50 7.15 -2.10 -13.16
N ALA A 51 7.35 -1.12 -14.05
CA ALA A 51 7.51 0.28 -13.65
C ALA A 51 6.30 0.84 -12.88
N SER A 52 5.10 0.37 -13.21
CA SER A 52 3.83 0.80 -12.59
C SER A 52 3.25 -0.21 -11.60
N PHE A 53 3.88 -1.38 -11.41
CA PHE A 53 3.38 -2.46 -10.56
C PHE A 53 4.25 -2.63 -9.30
N GLY A 54 4.19 -3.80 -8.66
CA GLY A 54 4.77 -4.07 -7.34
C GLY A 54 3.78 -3.76 -6.21
N SER A 55 4.28 -3.22 -5.11
CA SER A 55 3.44 -2.61 -4.05
C SER A 55 3.93 -1.20 -3.76
N PHE A 56 3.19 -0.18 -4.23
CA PHE A 56 3.55 1.22 -3.98
C PHE A 56 2.82 1.79 -2.77
N PRO A 57 3.45 2.71 -2.01
CA PRO A 57 2.77 3.42 -0.93
C PRO A 57 1.76 4.42 -1.51
N MET A 58 0.63 4.57 -0.82
CA MET A 58 -0.37 5.60 -1.09
C MET A 58 -0.38 6.61 0.05
N VAL A 59 0.25 7.77 -0.14
CA VAL A 59 0.46 8.79 0.90
C VAL A 59 0.78 10.16 0.25
N PRO A 60 0.25 11.30 0.73
CA PRO A 60 -0.58 11.51 1.92
C PRO A 60 -2.09 11.30 1.71
N TRP A 61 -2.51 10.66 0.61
CA TRP A 61 -3.89 10.17 0.46
C TRP A 61 -3.93 8.81 -0.24
N CYS A 62 -4.98 8.05 0.05
CA CYS A 62 -5.24 6.74 -0.53
C CYS A 62 -6.45 6.77 -1.46
N GLY A 63 -6.42 5.91 -2.48
CA GLY A 63 -7.45 5.88 -3.51
C GLY A 63 -7.70 7.26 -4.13
N ARG A 64 -8.95 7.51 -4.51
CA ARG A 64 -9.40 8.75 -5.18
C ARG A 64 -9.68 9.87 -4.18
N VAL A 65 -9.42 11.11 -4.58
CA VAL A 65 -9.92 12.33 -3.92
C VAL A 65 -10.84 13.07 -4.89
N ALA A 66 -12.05 13.36 -4.45
CA ALA A 66 -13.10 13.95 -5.28
C ALA A 66 -12.64 15.25 -5.93
N LEU A 67 -12.63 15.26 -7.26
CA LEU A 67 -12.17 16.37 -8.11
C LEU A 67 -10.75 16.90 -7.78
N GLY A 68 -9.94 16.08 -7.10
CA GLY A 68 -8.65 16.51 -6.55
C GLY A 68 -8.78 17.63 -5.51
N MET A 69 -9.95 17.82 -4.89
CA MET A 69 -10.18 18.87 -3.92
C MET A 69 -10.19 18.31 -2.51
N PHE A 70 -9.51 18.99 -1.58
CA PHE A 70 -9.72 18.76 -0.16
C PHE A 70 -9.73 20.06 0.62
N ARG A 71 -10.09 19.98 1.91
CA ARG A 71 -10.04 21.11 2.82
C ARG A 71 -9.12 20.82 4.00
N ASN A 72 -8.44 21.86 4.48
CA ASN A 72 -7.85 21.88 5.81
C ASN A 72 -8.45 23.07 6.57
N GLY A 73 -9.30 22.79 7.55
CA GLY A 73 -10.16 23.82 8.14
C GLY A 73 -11.01 24.51 7.07
N ALA A 74 -10.86 25.84 6.94
CA ALA A 74 -11.59 26.65 5.96
C ALA A 74 -10.88 26.75 4.60
N GLU A 75 -9.60 26.36 4.50
CA GLU A 75 -8.81 26.50 3.28
C GLU A 75 -9.08 25.34 2.33
N ARG A 76 -9.21 25.64 1.04
CA ARG A 76 -9.46 24.67 -0.02
C ARG A 76 -8.22 24.52 -0.89
N HIS A 77 -7.82 23.27 -1.13
CA HIS A 77 -6.60 22.90 -1.85
C HIS A 77 -6.93 22.05 -3.08
N GLN A 78 -6.19 22.27 -4.17
CA GLN A 78 -6.31 21.53 -5.44
C GLN A 78 -5.08 20.65 -5.64
N LEU A 79 -5.29 19.34 -5.66
CA LEU A 79 -4.32 18.32 -6.01
C LEU A 79 -4.26 18.12 -7.54
N PRO A 80 -3.14 17.61 -8.08
CA PRO A 80 -3.05 17.28 -9.49
C PRO A 80 -4.06 16.20 -9.89
N ILE A 81 -4.72 16.41 -11.02
CA ILE A 81 -5.66 15.44 -11.61
C ILE A 81 -4.87 14.44 -12.45
N ASN A 82 -4.39 13.38 -11.81
CA ASN A 82 -3.67 12.27 -12.45
C ASN A 82 -4.59 11.10 -12.84
N HIS A 83 -5.86 11.12 -12.44
CA HIS A 83 -6.89 10.16 -12.89
C HIS A 83 -8.23 10.89 -13.11
N PRO A 84 -8.41 11.57 -14.26
CA PRO A 84 -9.56 12.44 -14.49
C PRO A 84 -10.93 11.80 -14.18
N PRO A 85 -11.84 12.51 -13.50
CA PRO A 85 -11.73 13.90 -13.04
C PRO A 85 -11.11 14.05 -11.64
N HIS A 86 -10.48 13.02 -11.08
CA HIS A 86 -10.03 12.95 -9.68
C HIS A 86 -8.50 12.95 -9.55
N ALA A 87 -8.03 13.22 -8.33
CA ALA A 87 -6.66 12.87 -7.93
C ALA A 87 -6.66 11.45 -7.35
N ILE A 88 -5.54 10.73 -7.46
CA ILE A 88 -5.43 9.36 -6.96
C ILE A 88 -4.03 9.03 -6.40
N HIS A 89 -3.99 8.28 -5.30
CA HIS A 89 -2.81 7.57 -4.74
C HIS A 89 -1.61 8.38 -4.22
N GLY A 90 -1.80 9.62 -3.77
CA GLY A 90 -0.74 10.34 -3.07
C GLY A 90 0.42 10.81 -3.95
N THR A 91 1.40 11.46 -3.34
CA THR A 91 2.66 11.86 -3.99
C THR A 91 3.78 10.85 -3.75
N GLY A 92 3.69 10.03 -2.69
CA GLY A 92 4.75 9.12 -2.26
C GLY A 92 5.17 8.12 -3.33
N ARG A 93 4.23 7.61 -4.13
CA ARG A 93 4.50 6.64 -5.21
C ARG A 93 5.31 7.21 -6.39
N ASP A 94 5.32 8.54 -6.54
CA ASP A 94 5.91 9.27 -7.66
C ASP A 94 7.13 10.11 -7.20
N THR A 95 7.58 9.91 -5.95
CA THR A 95 8.70 10.62 -5.33
C THR A 95 9.85 9.67 -5.06
N ALA A 96 11.11 10.12 -5.20
CA ALA A 96 12.27 9.34 -4.78
C ALA A 96 12.45 9.44 -3.25
N TRP A 97 12.67 8.30 -2.60
CA TRP A 97 12.85 8.26 -1.15
C TRP A 97 14.34 8.18 -0.79
N ARG A 98 14.67 8.72 0.37
CA ARG A 98 15.97 8.60 1.01
C ARG A 98 16.01 7.30 1.82
N ILE A 99 17.08 6.53 1.66
CA ILE A 99 17.40 5.40 2.54
C ILE A 99 17.84 5.97 3.89
N ALA A 100 17.10 5.65 4.97
CA ALA A 100 17.47 6.03 6.32
C ALA A 100 18.29 4.92 6.99
N GLN A 101 17.90 3.67 6.83
CA GLN A 101 18.61 2.48 7.28
C GLN A 101 18.35 1.32 6.32
N ALA A 102 19.33 0.43 6.17
CA ALA A 102 19.17 -0.82 5.42
C ALA A 102 20.09 -1.87 6.04
N GLU A 103 19.50 -2.99 6.44
CA GLU A 103 20.15 -4.17 7.01
C GLU A 103 19.68 -5.41 6.24
N ALA A 104 20.08 -6.61 6.68
CA ALA A 104 19.76 -7.85 5.98
C ALA A 104 18.25 -8.13 5.89
N ASP A 105 17.49 -7.81 6.94
CA ASP A 105 16.07 -8.16 7.09
C ASP A 105 15.18 -6.95 7.42
N THR A 106 15.75 -5.76 7.59
CA THR A 106 15.01 -4.52 7.81
C THR A 106 15.52 -3.37 6.96
N ALA A 107 14.64 -2.47 6.53
CA ALA A 107 15.03 -1.19 5.94
C ALA A 107 14.00 -0.10 6.25
N SER A 108 14.48 1.13 6.38
CA SER A 108 13.65 2.31 6.57
C SER A 108 13.99 3.41 5.56
N PHE A 109 12.96 4.11 5.12
CA PHE A 109 13.02 5.13 4.09
C PHE A 109 12.23 6.36 4.51
N THR A 110 12.67 7.53 4.05
CA THR A 110 11.99 8.79 4.32
C THR A 110 11.85 9.63 3.05
N TYR A 111 10.80 10.43 2.97
CA TYR A 111 10.76 11.59 2.08
C TYR A 111 10.05 12.74 2.78
N ASP A 112 10.41 13.96 2.41
CA ASP A 112 9.76 15.16 2.92
C ASP A 112 8.58 15.52 2.01
N LEU A 113 7.42 15.79 2.61
CA LEU A 113 6.25 16.29 1.91
C LEU A 113 6.56 17.68 1.35
N ALA A 114 6.25 17.86 0.08
CA ALA A 114 6.46 19.08 -0.68
C ALA A 114 5.38 19.20 -1.76
N GLU A 115 5.43 20.29 -2.52
CA GLU A 115 4.59 20.49 -3.71
C GLU A 115 4.50 19.22 -4.55
N PRO A 116 3.29 18.78 -4.94
CA PRO A 116 2.01 19.51 -4.90
C PRO A 116 1.23 19.37 -3.59
N TRP A 117 1.78 18.74 -2.55
CA TRP A 117 1.15 18.72 -1.23
C TRP A 117 1.45 20.05 -0.50
N PRO A 118 0.43 20.77 0.00
CA PRO A 118 0.61 22.16 0.45
C PRO A 118 1.23 22.30 1.84
N TYR A 119 1.41 21.19 2.59
CA TYR A 119 1.92 21.23 3.96
C TYR A 119 3.28 20.55 4.09
N PRO A 120 4.25 21.18 4.77
CA PRO A 120 5.51 20.53 5.06
C PRO A 120 5.31 19.41 6.08
N GLY A 121 6.02 18.32 5.87
CA GLY A 121 5.94 17.15 6.72
C GLY A 121 6.97 16.11 6.30
N ARG A 122 7.00 14.99 7.01
CA ARG A 122 7.87 13.86 6.70
C ARG A 122 7.04 12.59 6.67
N VAL A 123 7.31 11.75 5.69
CA VAL A 123 6.80 10.39 5.64
C VAL A 123 7.96 9.44 5.88
N THR A 124 7.75 8.47 6.76
CA THR A 124 8.67 7.37 7.02
C THR A 124 7.99 6.06 6.65
N GLN A 125 8.70 5.16 5.98
CA GLN A 125 8.23 3.81 5.66
C GLN A 125 9.28 2.79 6.10
N VAL A 126 8.85 1.74 6.78
CA VAL A 126 9.71 0.69 7.34
C VAL A 126 9.24 -0.67 6.82
N PHE A 127 10.21 -1.52 6.48
CA PHE A 127 10.05 -2.89 6.04
C PHE A 127 10.78 -3.80 7.02
N GLU A 128 10.10 -4.82 7.54
CA GLU A 128 10.67 -5.85 8.41
C GLU A 128 10.31 -7.22 7.83
N LEU A 129 11.32 -8.01 7.48
CA LEU A 129 11.18 -9.30 6.81
C LEU A 129 11.59 -10.42 7.77
N THR A 130 10.70 -11.38 7.99
CA THR A 130 11.02 -12.66 8.63
C THR A 130 10.92 -13.79 7.59
N PRO A 131 11.35 -15.02 7.92
CA PRO A 131 11.21 -16.15 6.99
C PRO A 131 9.77 -16.41 6.50
N ASP A 132 8.78 -16.02 7.29
CA ASP A 132 7.36 -16.31 7.09
C ASP A 132 6.45 -15.07 7.05
N ALA A 133 7.02 -13.86 7.15
CA ALA A 133 6.24 -12.63 7.19
C ALA A 133 6.97 -11.39 6.64
N LEU A 134 6.19 -10.45 6.13
CA LEU A 134 6.62 -9.08 5.84
C LEU A 134 5.72 -8.11 6.61
N THR A 135 6.30 -7.32 7.50
CA THR A 135 5.61 -6.20 8.14
C THR A 135 6.01 -4.89 7.47
N LEU A 136 4.99 -4.11 7.10
CA LEU A 136 5.11 -2.77 6.54
C LEU A 136 4.54 -1.79 7.55
N SER A 137 5.28 -0.72 7.83
CA SER A 137 4.80 0.38 8.68
C SER A 137 5.03 1.71 7.99
N MET A 138 4.09 2.65 8.13
CA MET A 138 4.19 4.00 7.58
C MET A 138 3.78 5.03 8.62
N GLY A 139 4.60 6.07 8.75
CA GLY A 139 4.34 7.23 9.59
C GLY A 139 4.27 8.51 8.75
N VAL A 140 3.34 9.42 9.08
CA VAL A 140 3.27 10.77 8.52
C VAL A 140 3.29 11.77 9.67
N GLU A 141 4.27 12.66 9.62
CA GLU A 141 4.51 13.71 10.60
C GLU A 141 4.38 15.08 9.93
N THR A 142 3.85 16.06 10.66
CA THR A 142 3.83 17.46 10.20
C THR A 142 5.04 18.24 10.72
N VAL A 143 5.54 19.17 9.91
CA VAL A 143 6.55 20.17 10.32
C VAL A 143 5.89 21.54 10.32
N GLY A 144 4.89 21.73 11.17
CA GLY A 144 4.14 22.99 11.30
C GLY A 144 2.64 22.76 11.47
N ASP A 145 1.87 23.20 10.49
CA ASP A 145 0.40 23.13 10.53
C ASP A 145 -0.10 21.68 10.50
N SER A 146 -1.17 21.42 11.25
CA SER A 146 -1.86 20.13 11.16
C SER A 146 -2.61 20.02 9.83
N PHE A 147 -2.65 18.83 9.25
CA PHE A 147 -3.32 18.59 7.97
C PHE A 147 -3.96 17.19 7.93
N PRO A 148 -5.03 16.97 7.14
CA PRO A 148 -5.59 15.64 6.98
C PRO A 148 -4.64 14.77 6.15
N ALA A 149 -4.46 13.51 6.55
CA ALA A 149 -3.68 12.54 5.78
C ALA A 149 -4.30 11.15 5.83
N GLN A 150 -4.00 10.36 4.80
CA GLN A 150 -4.23 8.93 4.76
C GLN A 150 -2.98 8.21 4.24
N ALA A 151 -2.76 6.99 4.71
CA ALA A 151 -1.63 6.15 4.34
C ALA A 151 -2.08 4.70 4.12
N GLY A 152 -1.44 4.00 3.19
CA GLY A 152 -1.71 2.61 2.86
C GLY A 152 -0.79 2.11 1.75
N TRP A 153 -1.04 0.90 1.25
CA TRP A 153 -0.25 0.26 0.21
C TRP A 153 -1.14 -0.35 -0.88
N HIS A 154 -0.61 -0.38 -2.10
CA HIS A 154 -1.31 -0.94 -3.25
C HIS A 154 -0.52 -2.11 -3.87
N PRO A 155 -0.59 -3.32 -3.27
CA PRO A 155 0.09 -4.49 -3.80
C PRO A 155 -0.64 -5.08 -5.01
N TRP A 156 0.10 -5.33 -6.09
CA TRP A 156 -0.36 -6.07 -7.25
C TRP A 156 0.09 -7.52 -7.14
N PHE A 157 -0.66 -8.35 -6.42
CA PHE A 157 -0.37 -9.78 -6.33
C PHE A 157 -0.68 -10.48 -7.65
N LEU A 158 0.17 -11.42 -8.06
CA LEU A 158 -0.05 -12.21 -9.27
C LEU A 158 -1.32 -13.05 -9.13
N ARG A 159 -2.20 -13.00 -10.13
CA ARG A 159 -3.40 -13.86 -10.13
C ARG A 159 -3.02 -15.33 -10.16
N ASN A 160 -1.96 -15.69 -10.87
CA ASN A 160 -1.41 -17.04 -10.97
C ASN A 160 0.11 -16.98 -10.75
N LEU A 161 0.67 -17.89 -9.94
CA LEU A 161 2.11 -17.91 -9.64
C LEU A 161 2.95 -18.50 -10.77
N GLY A 162 2.32 -18.99 -11.84
CA GLY A 162 2.99 -19.48 -13.04
C GLY A 162 3.68 -20.84 -12.86
N ARG A 163 3.39 -21.58 -11.79
CA ARG A 163 3.97 -22.91 -11.52
C ARG A 163 3.05 -24.07 -11.93
N GLY A 164 2.00 -23.77 -12.69
CA GLY A 164 1.00 -24.74 -13.16
C GLY A 164 -0.18 -24.94 -12.21
N GLY A 165 -0.27 -24.17 -11.12
CA GLY A 165 -1.43 -24.17 -10.22
C GLY A 165 -2.58 -23.29 -10.69
N SER A 166 -3.60 -23.19 -9.84
CA SER A 166 -4.83 -22.43 -10.12
C SER A 166 -4.70 -20.97 -9.74
N ASP A 167 -5.59 -20.15 -10.28
CA ASP A 167 -5.69 -18.74 -9.89
C ASP A 167 -6.02 -18.58 -8.40
N VAL A 168 -5.54 -17.47 -7.85
CA VAL A 168 -5.72 -17.07 -6.45
C VAL A 168 -7.20 -16.99 -6.08
N ARG A 169 -7.51 -17.44 -4.87
CA ARG A 169 -8.80 -17.23 -4.20
C ARG A 169 -8.63 -16.15 -3.14
N ILE A 170 -9.55 -15.19 -3.12
CA ILE A 170 -9.59 -14.14 -2.11
C ILE A 170 -10.68 -14.52 -1.11
N ASP A 171 -10.32 -14.66 0.16
CA ASP A 171 -11.24 -14.99 1.25
C ASP A 171 -11.15 -13.92 2.34
N PHE A 172 -12.29 -13.36 2.73
CA PHE A 172 -12.41 -12.37 3.80
C PHE A 172 -13.86 -12.25 4.26
N SER A 173 -14.04 -11.67 5.44
CA SER A 173 -15.36 -11.26 5.96
C SER A 173 -15.31 -9.78 6.30
N ALA A 174 -16.17 -8.99 5.68
CA ALA A 174 -16.32 -7.57 5.95
C ALA A 174 -17.70 -7.30 6.57
N ASP A 175 -17.75 -6.35 7.49
CA ASP A 175 -19.02 -5.91 8.10
C ASP A 175 -19.83 -5.07 7.13
N TRP A 176 -19.16 -4.30 6.26
CA TRP A 176 -19.82 -3.56 5.21
C TRP A 176 -18.93 -3.37 3.98
N GLN A 177 -19.58 -3.06 2.86
CA GLN A 177 -18.97 -2.47 1.68
C GLN A 177 -19.42 -1.01 1.57
N GLU A 178 -18.50 -0.10 1.25
CA GLU A 178 -18.84 1.25 0.83
C GLU A 178 -19.50 1.18 -0.54
N GLU A 179 -20.74 1.65 -0.65
CA GLU A 179 -21.42 1.68 -1.93
C GLU A 179 -20.66 2.60 -2.90
N ARG A 180 -20.16 2.02 -3.98
CA ARG A 180 -19.42 2.75 -5.02
C ARG A 180 -20.39 3.49 -5.95
N GLY A 181 -20.21 4.80 -6.05
CA GLY A 181 -20.89 5.66 -7.01
C GLY A 181 -20.37 5.50 -8.43
N GLU A 182 -21.06 6.10 -9.40
CA GLU A 182 -20.68 6.08 -10.83
C GLU A 182 -19.31 6.73 -11.10
N ASP A 183 -18.84 7.59 -10.19
CA ASP A 183 -17.53 8.24 -10.21
C ASP A 183 -16.43 7.43 -9.51
N HIS A 184 -16.74 6.19 -9.11
CA HIS A 184 -15.87 5.30 -8.33
C HIS A 184 -15.48 5.86 -6.96
N LEU A 185 -16.29 6.74 -6.38
CA LEU A 185 -16.18 7.21 -5.01
C LEU A 185 -17.27 6.61 -4.12
N PRO A 186 -17.03 6.43 -2.81
CA PRO A 186 -18.08 6.07 -1.87
C PRO A 186 -19.23 7.09 -1.89
N THR A 187 -20.47 6.62 -1.98
CA THR A 187 -21.67 7.47 -1.87
C THR A 187 -21.92 7.95 -0.44
N GLY A 188 -21.23 7.35 0.54
CA GLY A 188 -21.46 7.51 1.98
C GLY A 188 -22.47 6.51 2.54
N ARG A 189 -23.02 5.61 1.73
CA ARG A 189 -23.86 4.50 2.19
C ARG A 189 -23.04 3.24 2.40
N ARG A 190 -23.27 2.57 3.52
CA ARG A 190 -22.77 1.23 3.82
C ARG A 190 -23.81 0.20 3.38
N ILE A 191 -23.39 -0.80 2.62
CA ILE A 191 -24.23 -1.89 2.14
C ILE A 191 -23.62 -3.25 2.55
N ASP A 192 -24.43 -4.31 2.48
CA ASP A 192 -23.92 -5.66 2.64
C ASP A 192 -22.90 -5.96 1.52
N PRO A 193 -21.78 -6.66 1.81
CA PRO A 193 -20.81 -7.04 0.80
C PRO A 193 -21.43 -7.81 -0.37
N LEU A 194 -21.13 -7.36 -1.58
CA LEU A 194 -21.60 -7.98 -2.82
C LEU A 194 -20.55 -8.97 -3.37
N PRO A 195 -20.95 -9.98 -4.14
CA PRO A 195 -19.99 -10.83 -4.84
C PRO A 195 -19.19 -10.03 -5.88
N GLY A 196 -17.95 -10.47 -6.13
CA GLY A 196 -17.05 -9.83 -7.09
C GLY A 196 -17.48 -9.96 -8.57
N PRO A 197 -16.67 -9.43 -9.50
CA PRO A 197 -15.38 -8.79 -9.24
C PRO A 197 -15.50 -7.44 -8.52
N TRP A 198 -14.48 -7.09 -7.77
CA TRP A 198 -14.40 -5.93 -6.89
C TRP A 198 -13.44 -4.87 -7.42
N ASP A 199 -13.80 -3.62 -7.11
CA ASP A 199 -12.97 -2.41 -7.07
C ASP A 199 -13.55 -1.55 -5.94
N ASP A 200 -13.62 -2.17 -4.77
CA ASP A 200 -14.54 -1.78 -3.71
C ASP A 200 -13.81 -1.65 -2.38
N CYS A 201 -14.25 -0.67 -1.58
CA CYS A 201 -13.75 -0.47 -0.23
C CYS A 201 -14.67 -1.19 0.76
N PHE A 202 -14.06 -1.92 1.69
CA PHE A 202 -14.73 -2.69 2.73
C PHE A 202 -14.31 -2.20 4.12
N GLY A 203 -15.20 -2.37 5.08
CA GLY A 203 -14.97 -2.09 6.49
C GLY A 203 -14.91 -3.36 7.33
N MET A 204 -13.89 -3.43 8.18
CA MET A 204 -13.60 -4.53 9.10
C MET A 204 -13.27 -3.95 10.50
N PRO A 205 -14.26 -3.76 11.39
CA PRO A 205 -14.06 -3.12 12.71
C PRO A 205 -12.97 -3.74 13.57
N ASP A 206 -12.77 -5.05 13.47
CA ASP A 206 -11.77 -5.77 14.24
C ASP A 206 -10.37 -5.74 13.60
N GLY A 207 -10.23 -5.04 12.48
CA GLY A 207 -9.02 -4.93 11.67
C GLY A 207 -9.10 -5.72 10.37
N VAL A 208 -8.29 -5.33 9.38
CA VAL A 208 -8.17 -6.08 8.12
C VAL A 208 -7.68 -7.49 8.38
N ASP A 209 -8.39 -8.47 7.85
CA ASP A 209 -7.99 -9.89 7.79
C ASP A 209 -8.46 -10.47 6.44
N VAL A 210 -7.53 -10.58 5.48
CA VAL A 210 -7.79 -11.10 4.13
C VAL A 210 -6.80 -12.21 3.82
N THR A 211 -7.29 -13.32 3.30
CA THR A 211 -6.46 -14.46 2.88
C THR A 211 -6.47 -14.59 1.37
N LEU A 212 -5.27 -14.64 0.77
CA LEU A 212 -5.03 -14.99 -0.62
C LEU A 212 -4.50 -16.43 -0.68
N THR A 213 -5.21 -17.31 -1.37
CA THR A 213 -4.83 -18.73 -1.50
C THR A 213 -4.62 -19.08 -2.95
N TRP A 214 -3.38 -19.39 -3.33
CA TRP A 214 -3.04 -20.09 -4.58
C TRP A 214 -3.09 -21.60 -4.30
N PRO A 215 -4.15 -22.31 -4.73
CA PRO A 215 -4.40 -23.68 -4.27
C PRO A 215 -3.26 -24.65 -4.62
N GLY A 216 -2.74 -25.35 -3.61
CA GLY A 216 -1.62 -26.28 -3.76
C GLY A 216 -0.26 -25.61 -3.97
N GLU A 217 -0.17 -24.30 -3.76
CA GLU A 217 1.08 -23.55 -3.90
C GLU A 217 1.41 -22.74 -2.65
N LEU A 218 0.58 -21.76 -2.31
CA LEU A 218 0.88 -20.79 -1.24
C LEU A 218 -0.41 -20.17 -0.68
N GLU A 219 -0.40 -19.89 0.61
CA GLU A 219 -1.38 -19.05 1.28
C GLU A 219 -0.68 -17.80 1.85
N LEU A 220 -1.26 -16.63 1.62
CA LEU A 220 -0.80 -15.34 2.11
C LEU A 220 -1.93 -14.66 2.88
N LYS A 221 -1.72 -14.43 4.18
CA LYS A 221 -2.64 -13.72 5.05
C LYS A 221 -2.19 -12.27 5.24
N ILE A 222 -3.05 -11.32 4.89
CA ILE A 222 -2.82 -9.88 5.00
C ILE A 222 -3.62 -9.36 6.17
N THR A 223 -2.94 -8.83 7.17
CA THR A 223 -3.56 -8.31 8.40
C THR A 223 -3.19 -6.86 8.66
N SER A 224 -4.09 -6.09 9.27
CA SER A 224 -3.82 -4.73 9.73
C SER A 224 -4.75 -4.36 10.88
N ARG A 225 -4.31 -3.47 11.77
CA ARG A 225 -5.21 -2.82 12.74
C ARG A 225 -6.12 -1.78 12.11
N SER A 226 -5.85 -1.37 10.86
CA SER A 226 -6.77 -0.51 10.13
C SER A 226 -8.08 -1.23 9.87
N GLU A 227 -9.17 -0.49 9.83
CA GLU A 227 -10.51 -1.02 9.56
C GLU A 227 -10.84 -1.02 8.06
N TRP A 228 -10.00 -0.41 7.22
CA TRP A 228 -10.32 -0.15 5.82
C TRP A 228 -9.41 -0.94 4.89
N VAL A 229 -10.04 -1.65 3.95
CA VAL A 229 -9.36 -2.37 2.87
C VAL A 229 -10.04 -2.10 1.54
N VAL A 230 -9.28 -1.82 0.48
CA VAL A 230 -9.79 -1.94 -0.89
C VAL A 230 -9.38 -3.29 -1.45
N VAL A 231 -10.34 -3.99 -2.06
CA VAL A 231 -10.07 -5.22 -2.82
C VAL A 231 -10.36 -4.93 -4.29
N TYR A 232 -9.37 -5.22 -5.13
CA TYR A 232 -9.45 -5.06 -6.57
C TYR A 232 -9.07 -6.37 -7.27
N ASP A 233 -9.98 -6.95 -8.05
CA ASP A 233 -9.72 -8.21 -8.76
C ASP A 233 -10.23 -8.20 -10.21
N MET A 234 -10.39 -7.02 -10.82
CA MET A 234 -10.84 -6.91 -12.21
C MET A 234 -9.76 -7.20 -13.25
N GLN A 235 -8.47 -7.15 -12.91
CA GLN A 235 -7.39 -7.40 -13.88
C GLN A 235 -7.10 -8.89 -14.07
N PRO A 236 -6.99 -9.38 -15.32
CA PRO A 236 -6.67 -10.78 -15.57
C PRO A 236 -5.36 -11.23 -14.93
N GLU A 237 -4.35 -10.36 -14.84
CA GLU A 237 -3.02 -10.77 -14.38
C GLU A 237 -2.79 -10.62 -12.87
N ALA A 238 -3.67 -9.89 -12.16
CA ALA A 238 -3.40 -9.52 -10.78
C ALA A 238 -4.65 -9.24 -9.94
N VAL A 239 -4.48 -9.34 -8.62
CA VAL A 239 -5.43 -8.91 -7.58
C VAL A 239 -4.73 -7.98 -6.60
N CYS A 240 -5.47 -7.08 -5.95
CA CYS A 240 -4.97 -6.16 -4.95
C CYS A 240 -5.80 -6.26 -3.66
N VAL A 241 -5.09 -6.18 -2.53
CA VAL A 241 -5.66 -6.08 -1.20
C VAL A 241 -4.93 -4.95 -0.50
N GLU A 242 -5.64 -3.86 -0.24
CA GLU A 242 -5.05 -2.57 0.08
C GLU A 242 -5.47 -2.09 1.47
N PRO A 243 -4.81 -2.54 2.55
CA PRO A 243 -4.97 -1.93 3.86
C PRO A 243 -4.61 -0.44 3.79
N GLN A 244 -5.53 0.42 4.22
CA GLN A 244 -5.39 1.87 4.18
C GLN A 244 -6.02 2.51 5.42
N SER A 245 -5.57 3.68 5.84
CA SER A 245 -5.97 4.30 7.11
C SER A 245 -7.34 4.98 7.10
N GLY A 246 -8.07 4.88 5.99
CA GLY A 246 -9.41 5.45 5.80
C GLY A 246 -9.95 5.11 4.41
N PRO A 247 -11.22 5.43 4.13
CA PRO A 247 -11.85 5.12 2.84
C PRO A 247 -11.29 6.00 1.70
N PRO A 248 -11.54 5.65 0.43
CA PRO A 248 -11.35 6.59 -0.67
C PRO A 248 -12.08 7.91 -0.39
N ASN A 249 -11.47 9.02 -0.76
CA ASN A 249 -11.93 10.38 -0.47
C ASN A 249 -11.99 10.72 1.03
N GLY A 250 -11.32 9.93 1.88
CA GLY A 250 -11.30 10.11 3.33
C GLY A 250 -10.74 11.46 3.79
N LEU A 251 -9.86 12.12 3.01
CA LEU A 251 -9.49 13.52 3.29
C LEU A 251 -10.70 14.48 3.41
N ASN A 252 -11.83 14.13 2.77
CA ASN A 252 -13.07 14.91 2.82
C ASN A 252 -14.14 14.27 3.70
N THR A 253 -14.29 12.94 3.65
CA THR A 253 -15.40 12.23 4.30
C THR A 253 -15.07 11.77 5.72
N LEU A 254 -13.80 11.49 6.01
CA LEU A 254 -13.32 11.04 7.31
C LEU A 254 -11.90 11.58 7.58
N PRO A 255 -11.72 12.92 7.66
CA PRO A 255 -10.39 13.51 7.77
C PRO A 255 -9.72 13.14 9.10
N ARG A 256 -8.56 12.48 9.03
CA ARG A 256 -7.66 12.27 10.18
C ARG A 256 -6.55 13.31 10.14
N LEU A 257 -6.57 14.25 11.08
CA LEU A 257 -5.53 15.28 11.18
C LEU A 257 -4.25 14.69 11.75
N VAL A 258 -3.14 14.90 11.04
CA VAL A 258 -1.78 14.72 11.54
C VAL A 258 -1.42 15.98 12.32
N THR A 259 -1.02 15.83 13.58
CA THR A 259 -0.57 16.93 14.44
C THR A 259 0.84 16.65 14.97
N PRO A 260 1.56 17.65 15.51
CA PRO A 260 2.89 17.43 16.08
C PRO A 260 2.94 16.43 17.25
N ILE A 261 1.79 16.14 17.89
CA ILE A 261 1.68 15.22 19.03
C ILE A 261 0.88 13.94 18.70
N ASP A 262 0.31 13.86 17.50
CA ASP A 262 -0.51 12.74 17.03
C ASP A 262 -0.20 12.51 15.55
N PRO A 263 0.94 11.86 15.23
CA PRO A 263 1.28 11.50 13.86
C PRO A 263 0.31 10.44 13.34
N LEU A 264 0.15 10.38 12.02
CA LEU A 264 -0.54 9.25 11.40
C LEU A 264 0.42 8.07 11.36
N GLU A 265 0.01 6.96 11.97
CA GLU A 265 0.70 5.67 11.90
C GLU A 265 -0.25 4.59 11.38
N ILE A 266 0.25 3.75 10.48
CA ILE A 266 -0.43 2.54 9.99
C ILE A 266 0.58 1.43 9.75
N SER A 267 0.16 0.17 9.96
CA SER A 267 0.94 -1.01 9.62
C SER A 267 0.09 -2.10 8.97
N THR A 268 0.72 -2.97 8.19
CA THR A 268 0.14 -4.23 7.71
C THR A 268 1.19 -5.33 7.76
N THR A 269 0.77 -6.55 8.08
CA THR A 269 1.63 -7.73 8.04
C THR A 269 1.09 -8.75 7.06
N TRP A 270 1.97 -9.24 6.18
CA TRP A 270 1.69 -10.29 5.21
C TRP A 270 2.40 -11.56 5.69
N HIS A 271 1.64 -12.52 6.20
CA HIS A 271 2.16 -13.82 6.63
C HIS A 271 1.94 -14.85 5.52
N TRP A 272 2.92 -15.71 5.23
CA TRP A 272 2.75 -16.78 4.25
C TRP A 272 3.08 -18.15 4.79
N ARG A 273 2.52 -19.16 4.13
CA ARG A 273 2.93 -20.55 4.25
C ARG A 273 2.81 -21.25 2.90
N THR A 274 3.73 -22.16 2.63
CA THR A 274 3.62 -23.05 1.46
C THR A 274 2.51 -24.06 1.69
N LEU A 275 1.82 -24.43 0.62
CA LEU A 275 0.83 -25.49 0.63
C LEU A 275 1.44 -26.72 -0.04
N ASP A 276 1.18 -27.89 0.55
CA ASP A 276 1.56 -29.20 -0.01
C ASP A 276 0.53 -29.68 -1.07
#